data_AF-A0A7R9XR40-F1
#
_entry.id   AF-A0A7R9XR40-F1
#
_cell.length_a   1.000
_cell.length_b   1.000
_cell.length_c   1.000
_cell.angle_alpha   90.00
_cell.angle_beta   90.00
_cell.angle_gamma   90.00
#
_symmetry.space_group_name_H-M   'P 1'
#
loop_
_entity.id
_entity.type
_entity.pdbx_description
1 polymer ?
#
loop_
_entity_poly.entity_id
_entity_poly.type
_entity_poly.pdbx_seq_one_letter_code
_entity_poly.pdbx_strand_id
1 'polypeptide(L)'
;VHNVASGTQRHSWTSIANLAYAVEGRRTLALAAEWTQYDGGYALPEFSCAENVVSLGGMVKRSQGSPSSGDTIAHLPEGCRPSGSLDFTVRSGSSTGISQIMIDKDGNVEFHGEWGSNWLSLHGITFTFGAVQKTLDLHHAWYNFNNGLQPLQYSCEGNLVTVSGRVAAGTWGS
;
A
#
# COMPACT_ATOMS: atom_id res chain seq x y z
N VAL A 1 -17.58 3.33 19.95
CA VAL A 1 -16.38 3.15 19.11
C VAL A 1 -16.56 1.87 18.31
N HIS A 2 -16.93 1.97 17.04
CA HIS A 2 -17.17 0.81 16.18
C HIS A 2 -15.83 0.34 15.60
N ASN A 3 -15.21 -0.64 16.26
CA ASN A 3 -14.07 -1.35 15.69
C ASN A 3 -14.60 -2.35 14.67
N VAL A 4 -14.60 -1.99 13.39
CA VAL A 4 -14.83 -2.94 12.31
C VAL A 4 -13.48 -3.56 11.98
N ALA A 5 -13.27 -4.81 12.41
CA ALA A 5 -12.08 -5.60 12.12
C ALA A 5 -11.98 -5.91 10.61
N SER A 6 -10.79 -5.74 10.03
CA SER A 6 -10.32 -6.60 8.93
C SER A 6 -9.28 -7.54 9.53
N GLY A 7 -9.59 -8.83 9.50
CA GLY A 7 -8.98 -9.87 10.32
C GLY A 7 -10.15 -10.65 10.91
N THR A 8 -10.44 -11.81 10.34
CA THR A 8 -11.75 -12.50 10.36
C THR A 8 -12.20 -13.06 11.71
N GLN A 9 -11.61 -12.63 12.83
CA GLN A 9 -12.02 -12.97 14.18
C GLN A 9 -12.14 -11.72 15.06
N ARG A 10 -13.21 -11.67 15.87
CA ARG A 10 -13.36 -10.64 16.90
C ARG A 10 -12.30 -10.88 17.98
N HIS A 11 -11.28 -10.03 18.01
CA HIS A 11 -10.31 -10.01 19.11
C HIS A 11 -10.57 -8.80 20.02
N SER A 12 -10.28 -8.95 21.31
CA SER A 12 -10.34 -7.86 22.29
C SER A 12 -9.20 -6.86 22.18
N TRP A 13 -8.33 -7.03 21.17
CA TRP A 13 -7.14 -6.22 20.94
C TRP A 13 -6.92 -6.00 19.43
N THR A 14 -6.23 -4.91 19.08
CA THR A 14 -5.74 -4.65 17.73
C THR A 14 -4.32 -4.12 17.84
N SER A 15 -3.43 -4.52 16.93
CA SER A 15 -2.09 -3.95 16.86
C SER A 15 -2.16 -2.60 16.16
N ILE A 16 -1.56 -1.58 16.77
CA ILE A 16 -1.37 -0.24 16.19
C ILE A 16 0.09 0.00 15.79
N ALA A 17 0.92 -1.04 15.82
CA ALA A 17 2.29 -0.96 15.35
C ALA A 17 2.31 -0.64 13.84
N ASN A 18 3.32 0.11 13.41
CA ASN A 18 3.55 0.50 12.01
C ASN A 18 2.52 1.48 11.42
N LEU A 19 1.77 2.22 12.25
CA LEU A 19 1.03 3.40 11.81
C LEU A 19 1.99 4.57 11.60
N ALA A 20 2.21 4.94 10.34
CA ALA A 20 2.97 6.12 9.95
C ALA A 20 2.10 7.03 9.06
N TYR A 21 2.21 8.34 9.26
CA TYR A 21 1.55 9.34 8.44
C TYR A 21 2.39 10.62 8.42
N ALA A 22 2.30 11.36 7.33
CA ALA A 22 2.98 12.65 7.23
C ALA A 22 2.23 13.75 7.98
N VAL A 23 2.97 14.47 8.81
CA VAL A 23 2.44 15.63 9.55
C VAL A 23 2.46 16.91 8.70
N GLU A 24 3.37 16.99 7.73
CA GLU A 24 3.58 18.14 6.86
C GLU A 24 3.73 17.71 5.38
N GLY A 25 3.74 18.68 4.46
CA GLY A 25 4.01 18.42 3.04
C GLY A 25 2.94 17.61 2.29
N ARG A 26 1.75 17.44 2.88
CA ARG A 26 0.61 16.75 2.27
C ARG A 26 0.06 17.53 1.08
N ARG A 27 -0.17 16.82 -0.02
CA ARG A 27 -0.67 17.35 -1.29
C ARG A 27 -1.79 16.45 -1.80
N THR A 28 -2.75 17.03 -2.51
CA THR A 28 -3.81 16.25 -3.17
C THR A 28 -3.21 15.25 -4.15
N LEU A 29 -3.68 14.01 -4.08
CA LEU A 29 -3.30 12.95 -5.02
C LEU A 29 -4.20 13.03 -6.25
N ALA A 30 -3.59 13.20 -7.42
CA ALA A 30 -4.32 13.20 -8.69
C ALA A 30 -4.82 11.78 -9.00
N LEU A 31 -6.14 11.62 -9.06
CA LEU A 31 -6.79 10.36 -9.39
C LEU A 31 -6.99 10.21 -10.90
N ALA A 32 -6.94 8.97 -11.39
CA ALA A 32 -7.32 8.63 -12.75
C ALA A 32 -8.84 8.83 -12.97
N ALA A 33 -9.29 9.00 -14.22
CA ALA A 33 -10.64 9.44 -14.57
C ALA A 33 -11.79 8.65 -13.91
N GLU A 34 -11.62 7.33 -13.77
CA GLU A 34 -12.64 6.44 -13.18
C GLU A 34 -12.56 6.32 -11.66
N TRP A 35 -11.71 7.12 -11.01
CA TRP A 35 -11.54 7.14 -9.57
C TRP A 35 -11.86 8.52 -9.02
N THR A 36 -12.53 8.53 -7.87
CA THR A 36 -12.87 9.75 -7.17
C THR A 36 -12.73 9.54 -5.66
N GLN A 37 -12.78 10.63 -4.91
CA GLN A 37 -12.79 10.56 -3.45
C GLN A 37 -14.02 9.77 -2.97
N TYR A 38 -13.83 8.98 -1.92
CA TYR A 38 -14.96 8.39 -1.22
C TYR A 38 -15.56 9.43 -0.26
N ASP A 39 -16.71 9.98 -0.65
CA ASP A 39 -17.48 10.92 0.14
C ASP A 39 -18.24 10.20 1.28
N GLY A 40 -17.66 10.24 2.47
CA GLY A 40 -18.20 9.59 3.68
C GLY A 40 -17.60 10.15 4.97
N GLY A 41 -17.09 11.38 4.94
CA GLY A 41 -16.37 12.01 6.06
C GLY A 41 -14.93 11.53 6.27
N TYR A 42 -14.37 10.79 5.30
CA TYR A 42 -12.97 10.34 5.33
C TYR A 42 -12.04 11.37 4.71
N ALA A 43 -10.74 11.26 5.01
CA ALA A 43 -9.73 12.15 4.46
C ALA A 43 -9.69 12.09 2.92
N LEU A 44 -9.38 13.23 2.31
CA LEU A 44 -9.19 13.35 0.87
C LEU A 44 -8.00 12.48 0.42
N PRO A 45 -8.04 11.94 -0.81
CA PRO A 45 -6.88 11.29 -1.41
C PRO A 45 -5.69 12.25 -1.45
N GLU A 46 -4.63 11.90 -0.74
CA GLU A 46 -3.46 12.75 -0.56
C GLU A 46 -2.17 11.91 -0.56
N PHE A 47 -1.07 12.58 -0.86
CA PHE A 47 0.26 12.02 -0.70
C PHE A 47 1.18 13.04 -0.03
N SER A 48 2.23 12.55 0.62
CA SER A 48 3.39 13.35 1.00
C SER A 48 4.63 12.74 0.36
N CYS A 49 5.64 13.57 0.15
CA CYS A 49 6.92 13.16 -0.41
C CYS A 49 7.99 14.11 0.13
N ALA A 50 8.72 13.65 1.14
CA ALA A 50 9.74 14.43 1.83
C ALA A 50 10.75 13.47 2.48
N GLU A 51 12.01 13.90 2.56
CA GLU A 51 13.08 13.13 3.22
C GLU A 51 13.15 11.66 2.76
N ASN A 52 13.02 11.43 1.46
CA ASN A 52 13.06 10.10 0.85
C ASN A 52 11.93 9.14 1.30
N VAL A 53 10.91 9.65 2.00
CA VAL A 53 9.72 8.91 2.42
C VAL A 53 8.49 9.42 1.67
N VAL A 54 7.68 8.49 1.19
CA VAL A 54 6.36 8.74 0.60
C VAL A 54 5.31 8.09 1.48
N SER A 55 4.25 8.84 1.79
CA SER A 55 3.07 8.33 2.47
C SER A 55 1.82 8.65 1.65
N LEU A 56 0.92 7.69 1.47
CA LEU A 56 -0.39 7.94 0.86
C LEU A 56 -1.48 7.93 1.94
N GLY A 57 -2.55 8.68 1.68
CA GLY A 57 -3.66 8.87 2.59
C GLY A 57 -4.98 9.06 1.86
N GLY A 58 -6.06 9.01 2.65
CA GLY A 58 -7.42 9.17 2.16
C GLY A 58 -8.07 7.90 1.65
N MET A 59 -9.30 8.07 1.17
CA MET A 59 -10.13 6.96 0.68
C MET A 59 -10.67 7.27 -0.70
N VAL A 60 -10.55 6.29 -1.59
CA VAL A 60 -10.98 6.40 -2.98
C VAL A 60 -12.14 5.46 -3.25
N LYS A 61 -12.93 5.79 -4.27
CA LYS A 61 -13.95 4.93 -4.85
C LYS A 61 -13.85 4.95 -6.36
N ARG A 62 -14.34 3.89 -6.99
CA ARG A 62 -14.58 3.93 -8.43
C ARG A 62 -15.82 4.79 -8.70
N SER A 63 -15.71 5.68 -9.68
CA SER A 63 -16.82 6.55 -10.12
C SER A 63 -17.93 5.72 -10.77
N GLN A 64 -17.55 4.69 -11.53
CA GLN A 64 -18.46 3.75 -12.18
C GLN A 64 -17.84 2.33 -12.29
N GLY A 65 -18.68 1.30 -12.20
CA GLY A 65 -18.27 -0.09 -12.39
C GLY A 65 -17.37 -0.66 -11.29
N SER A 66 -16.75 -1.81 -11.57
CA SER A 66 -15.82 -2.52 -10.68
C SER A 66 -14.41 -2.54 -11.28
N PRO A 67 -13.34 -2.21 -10.54
CA PRO A 67 -11.95 -2.29 -11.00
C PRO A 67 -11.56 -3.69 -11.43
N SER A 68 -10.73 -3.73 -12.47
CA SER A 68 -9.98 -4.92 -12.87
C SER A 68 -8.55 -4.82 -12.33
N SER A 69 -7.89 -5.96 -12.16
CA SER A 69 -6.47 -5.99 -11.78
C SER A 69 -5.64 -5.21 -12.81
N GLY A 70 -4.78 -4.31 -12.36
CA GLY A 70 -4.00 -3.39 -13.17
C GLY A 70 -4.69 -2.04 -13.44
N ASP A 71 -5.95 -1.83 -13.03
CA ASP A 71 -6.59 -0.52 -13.19
C ASP A 71 -5.85 0.54 -12.36
N THR A 72 -5.35 1.58 -13.02
CA THR A 72 -4.67 2.71 -12.37
C THR A 72 -5.67 3.55 -11.57
N ILE A 73 -5.38 3.74 -10.28
CA ILE A 73 -6.11 4.58 -9.34
C ILE A 73 -5.60 6.01 -9.40
N ALA A 74 -4.28 6.17 -9.37
CA ALA A 74 -3.59 7.45 -9.28
C ALA A 74 -2.18 7.32 -9.84
N HIS A 75 -1.52 8.47 -10.02
CA HIS A 75 -0.13 8.52 -10.46
C HIS A 75 0.71 9.39 -9.53
N LEU A 76 1.83 8.85 -9.05
CA LEU A 76 2.79 9.59 -8.23
C LEU A 76 3.70 10.45 -9.12
N PRO A 77 4.01 11.69 -8.70
CA PRO A 77 4.90 12.56 -9.46
C PRO A 77 6.32 11.99 -9.53
N GLU A 78 7.06 12.40 -10.56
CA GLU A 78 8.50 12.14 -10.65
C GLU A 78 9.22 12.61 -9.39
N GLY A 79 10.23 11.84 -8.98
CA GLY A 79 10.94 12.08 -7.72
C GLY A 79 10.24 11.56 -6.47
N CYS A 80 9.05 10.96 -6.58
CA CYS A 80 8.32 10.34 -5.46
C CYS A 80 7.93 8.87 -5.74
N ARG A 81 8.62 8.24 -6.69
CA ARG A 81 8.31 6.89 -7.17
C ARG A 81 9.26 5.87 -6.55
N PRO A 82 8.80 4.64 -6.27
CA PRO A 82 9.68 3.60 -5.77
C PRO A 82 10.70 3.17 -6.83
N SER A 83 11.83 2.58 -6.40
CA SER A 83 12.86 2.07 -7.32
C SER A 83 12.46 0.77 -8.02
N GLY A 84 11.36 0.15 -7.61
CA GLY A 84 10.78 -1.06 -8.19
C GLY A 84 9.35 -1.25 -7.69
N SER A 85 8.67 -2.26 -8.20
CA SER A 85 7.26 -2.48 -7.88
C SER A 85 7.07 -2.99 -6.46
N LEU A 86 6.18 -2.34 -5.73
CA LEU A 86 5.79 -2.62 -4.35
C LEU A 86 4.34 -3.10 -4.31
N ASP A 87 4.02 -3.98 -3.38
CA ASP A 87 2.66 -4.43 -3.13
C ASP A 87 2.22 -4.17 -1.68
N PHE A 88 0.99 -3.72 -1.51
CA PHE A 88 0.41 -3.34 -0.23
C PHE A 88 -0.92 -4.03 -0.05
N THR A 89 -1.11 -4.69 1.10
CA THR A 89 -2.44 -5.09 1.56
C THR A 89 -3.09 -3.90 2.23
N VAL A 90 -4.25 -3.49 1.72
CA VAL A 90 -4.97 -2.31 2.19
C VAL A 90 -6.37 -2.68 2.65
N ARG A 91 -6.94 -1.85 3.53
CA ARG A 91 -8.34 -2.00 3.92
C ARG A 91 -9.24 -1.60 2.76
N SER A 92 -10.26 -2.40 2.52
CA SER A 92 -11.22 -2.16 1.44
C SER A 92 -12.62 -2.54 1.86
N GLY A 93 -13.56 -2.14 1.03
CA GLY A 93 -14.94 -2.56 1.11
C GLY A 93 -15.21 -4.00 0.68
N SER A 94 -14.19 -4.80 0.37
CA SER A 94 -14.34 -6.19 -0.12
C SER A 94 -15.03 -7.10 0.90
N SER A 95 -15.43 -8.29 0.45
CA SER A 95 -16.02 -9.31 1.34
C SER A 95 -15.06 -9.74 2.45
N THR A 96 -13.76 -9.74 2.15
CA THR A 96 -12.67 -10.04 3.07
C THR A 96 -12.24 -8.83 3.91
N GLY A 97 -12.71 -7.63 3.57
CA GLY A 97 -12.36 -6.36 4.20
C GLY A 97 -10.94 -5.86 3.87
N ILE A 98 -10.25 -6.53 2.96
CA ILE A 98 -8.91 -6.21 2.49
C ILE A 98 -8.81 -6.32 0.96
N SER A 99 -7.88 -5.58 0.36
CA SER A 99 -7.55 -5.66 -1.06
C SER A 99 -6.05 -5.42 -1.26
N GLN A 100 -5.60 -5.44 -2.51
CA GLN A 100 -4.21 -5.23 -2.86
C GLN A 100 -4.07 -4.01 -3.76
N ILE A 101 -3.10 -3.16 -3.41
CA ILE A 101 -2.60 -2.08 -4.25
C ILE A 101 -1.17 -2.42 -4.62
N MET A 102 -0.81 -2.20 -5.89
CA MET A 102 0.58 -2.18 -6.32
C MET A 102 0.99 -0.77 -6.69
N ILE A 103 2.25 -0.42 -6.40
CA ILE A 103 2.85 0.82 -6.88
C ILE A 103 4.06 0.43 -7.71
N ASP A 104 4.01 0.70 -9.01
CA ASP A 104 5.11 0.38 -9.91
C ASP A 104 6.22 1.45 -9.90
N LYS A 105 7.33 1.16 -10.56
CA LYS A 105 8.48 2.08 -10.70
C LYS A 105 8.14 3.37 -11.47
N ASP A 106 7.09 3.33 -12.29
CA ASP A 106 6.64 4.48 -13.10
C ASP A 106 5.66 5.35 -12.30
N GLY A 107 5.32 4.95 -11.07
CA GLY A 107 4.48 5.71 -10.14
C GLY A 107 2.99 5.40 -10.27
N ASN A 108 2.60 4.38 -11.04
CA ASN A 108 1.21 3.98 -11.13
C ASN A 108 0.79 3.32 -9.83
N VAL A 109 -0.23 3.87 -9.19
CA VAL A 109 -0.91 3.25 -8.04
C VAL A 109 -2.06 2.43 -8.61
N GLU A 110 -1.93 1.11 -8.60
CA GLU A 110 -2.81 0.18 -9.32
C GLU A 110 -3.59 -0.71 -8.37
N PHE A 111 -4.82 -1.02 -8.75
CA PHE A 111 -5.64 -2.01 -8.06
C PHE A 111 -5.29 -3.43 -8.52
N HIS A 112 -5.07 -4.37 -7.59
CA HIS A 112 -4.74 -5.77 -7.90
C HIS A 112 -5.46 -6.80 -7.01
N GLY A 113 -6.42 -6.36 -6.20
CA GLY A 113 -7.08 -7.22 -5.22
C GLY A 113 -8.52 -7.59 -5.54
N GLU A 114 -9.22 -8.05 -4.52
CA GLU A 114 -10.66 -8.27 -4.57
C GLU A 114 -11.39 -6.93 -4.42
N TRP A 115 -12.42 -6.73 -5.24
CA TRP A 115 -13.35 -5.61 -5.13
C TRP A 115 -14.67 -6.12 -4.56
N GLY A 116 -15.22 -5.42 -3.56
CA GLY A 116 -16.58 -5.72 -3.08
C GLY A 116 -17.42 -4.46 -3.04
N SER A 117 -17.37 -3.72 -1.93
CA SER A 117 -18.02 -2.41 -1.82
C SER A 117 -17.11 -1.28 -2.28
N ASN A 118 -17.74 -0.17 -2.63
CA ASN A 118 -17.25 0.88 -3.51
C ASN A 118 -16.07 1.71 -2.94
N TRP A 119 -15.28 1.24 -2.00
CA TRP A 119 -14.22 2.04 -1.39
C TRP A 119 -12.93 1.25 -1.14
N LEU A 120 -11.82 1.98 -1.19
CA LEU A 120 -10.47 1.47 -1.01
C LEU A 120 -9.64 2.50 -0.25
N SER A 121 -9.01 2.09 0.85
CA SER A 121 -8.15 2.96 1.66
C SER A 121 -6.76 3.05 1.05
N LEU A 122 -6.21 4.26 0.94
CA LEU A 122 -4.79 4.49 0.65
C LEU A 122 -3.97 4.73 1.93
N HIS A 123 -4.65 4.89 3.06
CA HIS A 123 -4.02 5.15 4.35
C HIS A 123 -3.11 3.99 4.79
N GLY A 124 -1.96 4.33 5.37
CA GLY A 124 -0.98 3.36 5.88
C GLY A 124 0.02 2.87 4.83
N ILE A 125 -0.13 3.26 3.56
CA ILE A 125 0.90 3.02 2.54
C ILE A 125 2.05 3.99 2.81
N THR A 126 3.21 3.44 3.14
CA THR A 126 4.46 4.19 3.30
C THR A 126 5.61 3.41 2.68
N PHE A 127 6.47 4.09 1.93
CA PHE A 127 7.68 3.50 1.35
C PHE A 127 8.78 4.56 1.18
N THR A 128 10.01 4.11 0.96
CA THR A 128 11.12 5.01 0.64
C THR A 128 11.39 5.09 -0.87
N PHE A 129 11.78 6.26 -1.36
CA PHE A 129 12.23 6.48 -2.74
C PHE A 129 13.67 6.99 -2.77
N GLY A 130 14.41 6.72 -3.85
CA GLY A 130 15.82 7.15 -4.01
C GLY A 130 16.80 6.58 -2.97
N ALA A 131 16.31 5.79 -2.02
CA ALA A 131 17.06 5.19 -0.92
C ALA A 131 17.96 4.05 -1.39
N VAL A 132 19.09 3.88 -0.68
CA VAL A 132 19.93 2.69 -0.86
C VAL A 132 19.21 1.49 -0.23
N GLN A 133 18.77 0.57 -1.07
CA GLN A 133 18.16 -0.68 -0.64
C GLN A 133 19.25 -1.68 -0.23
N LYS A 134 19.06 -2.29 0.93
CA LYS A 134 19.96 -3.31 1.48
C LYS A 134 19.22 -4.65 1.52
N THR A 135 19.88 -5.71 1.07
CA THR A 135 19.33 -7.05 1.17
C THR A 135 19.08 -7.42 2.64
N LEU A 136 17.94 -8.05 2.89
CA LEU A 136 17.63 -8.66 4.18
C LEU A 136 17.61 -10.17 4.03
N ASP A 137 18.39 -10.87 4.85
CA ASP A 137 18.50 -12.31 4.75
C ASP A 137 17.20 -13.00 5.17
N LEU A 138 16.73 -13.91 4.33
CA LEU A 138 15.60 -14.79 4.62
C LEU A 138 16.09 -15.98 5.45
N HIS A 139 15.38 -16.28 6.53
CA HIS A 139 15.67 -17.45 7.37
C HIS A 139 14.76 -18.62 7.00
N HIS A 140 15.21 -19.86 7.24
CA HIS A 140 14.52 -21.10 6.89
C HIS A 140 14.19 -21.23 5.39
N ALA A 141 13.20 -22.05 5.05
CA ALA A 141 12.75 -22.28 3.67
C ALA A 141 11.96 -21.10 3.06
N TRP A 142 12.12 -19.88 3.55
CA TRP A 142 11.53 -18.68 2.92
C TRP A 142 12.41 -18.22 1.77
N TYR A 143 11.78 -17.80 0.67
CA TYR A 143 12.47 -17.31 -0.51
C TYR A 143 11.76 -16.09 -1.10
N ASN A 144 12.51 -15.29 -1.86
CA ASN A 144 11.95 -14.15 -2.59
C ASN A 144 10.96 -14.65 -3.65
N PHE A 145 9.75 -14.10 -3.63
CA PHE A 145 8.73 -14.45 -4.61
C PHE A 145 9.02 -13.75 -5.95
N ASN A 146 9.76 -14.45 -6.82
CA ASN A 146 10.27 -13.90 -8.08
C ASN A 146 9.19 -13.78 -9.17
N ASN A 147 8.36 -12.73 -9.11
CA ASN A 147 7.36 -12.41 -10.14
C ASN A 147 7.39 -10.93 -10.57
N GLY A 148 8.60 -10.37 -10.71
CA GLY A 148 8.79 -8.95 -11.10
C GLY A 148 8.58 -7.93 -9.97
N LEU A 149 8.32 -8.39 -8.75
CA LEU A 149 8.29 -7.56 -7.53
C LEU A 149 9.68 -7.42 -6.91
N GLN A 150 9.87 -6.41 -6.06
CA GLN A 150 11.12 -6.26 -5.34
C GLN A 150 11.37 -7.47 -4.39
N PRO A 151 12.64 -7.94 -4.29
CA PRO A 151 13.02 -8.95 -3.30
C PRO A 151 12.94 -8.37 -1.88
N LEU A 152 13.03 -9.23 -0.87
CA LEU A 152 13.11 -8.81 0.52
C LEU A 152 14.36 -7.94 0.73
N GLN A 153 14.10 -6.71 1.15
CA GLN A 153 15.11 -5.69 1.37
C GLN A 153 14.62 -4.71 2.42
N TYR A 154 15.53 -3.89 2.91
CA TYR A 154 15.22 -2.78 3.79
C TYR A 154 15.98 -1.52 3.39
N SER A 155 15.43 -0.38 3.76
CA SER A 155 16.08 0.92 3.67
C SER A 155 15.99 1.64 5.02
N CYS A 156 16.99 2.47 5.30
CA CYS A 156 16.99 3.35 6.46
C CYS A 156 17.10 4.79 5.93
N GLU A 157 16.00 5.53 5.98
CA GLU A 157 15.95 6.93 5.52
C GLU A 157 15.36 7.81 6.62
N GLY A 158 16.02 8.93 6.89
CA GLY A 158 15.72 9.75 8.07
C GLY A 158 15.74 8.91 9.36
N ASN A 159 14.60 8.89 10.06
CA ASN A 159 14.38 8.09 11.26
C ASN A 159 13.44 6.88 11.03
N LEU A 160 13.23 6.48 9.77
CA LEU A 160 12.32 5.39 9.39
C LEU A 160 13.11 4.25 8.75
N VAL A 161 12.83 3.03 9.22
CA VAL A 161 13.22 1.80 8.52
C VAL A 161 12.00 1.30 7.77
N THR A 162 12.12 1.12 6.46
CA THR A 162 11.11 0.42 5.68
C THR A 162 11.64 -0.94 5.26
N VAL A 163 10.79 -1.96 5.39
CA VAL A 163 11.07 -3.30 4.91
C VAL A 163 10.07 -3.58 3.80
N SER A 164 10.57 -3.99 2.65
CA SER A 164 9.77 -4.21 1.46
C SER A 164 10.15 -5.51 0.79
N GLY A 165 9.23 -6.07 0.02
CA GLY A 165 9.45 -7.23 -0.81
C GLY A 165 8.46 -8.34 -0.51
N ARG A 166 8.18 -9.15 -1.53
CA ARG A 166 7.26 -10.28 -1.42
C ARG A 166 8.05 -11.57 -1.21
N VAL A 167 7.68 -12.30 -0.18
CA VAL A 167 8.32 -13.57 0.19
C VAL A 167 7.30 -14.69 0.14
N ALA A 168 7.77 -15.89 -0.18
CA ALA A 168 6.96 -17.09 -0.13
C ALA A 168 7.64 -18.12 0.77
N ALA A 169 6.81 -18.90 1.46
CA ALA A 169 7.28 -20.08 2.14
C ALA A 169 7.54 -21.17 1.10
N GLY A 170 8.62 -21.92 1.30
CA GLY A 170 8.90 -23.17 0.60
C GLY A 170 7.92 -24.27 1.02
N THR A 171 8.39 -25.51 1.05
CA THR A 171 7.57 -26.63 1.50
C THR A 171 7.17 -26.42 2.95
N TRP A 172 5.90 -26.07 3.19
CA TRP A 172 5.26 -26.39 4.46
C TRP A 172 5.26 -27.90 4.56
N GLY A 173 5.79 -28.46 5.64
CA GLY A 173 5.79 -29.91 5.84
C GLY A 173 4.40 -30.48 5.55
N SER A 174 4.35 -31.43 4.62
CA SER A 174 3.19 -32.28 4.33
C SER A 174 2.79 -33.10 5.54
#